data_AF-A0A813UQB3-F1
#
_entry.id   AF-A0A813UQB3-F1
#
_cell.length_a   1.000
_cell.length_b   1.000
_cell.length_c   1.000
_cell.angle_alpha   90.00
_cell.angle_beta   90.00
_cell.angle_gamma   90.00
#
_symmetry.space_group_name_H-M   'P 1'
#
loop_
_entity.id
_entity.type
_entity.pdbx_description
1 polymer ?
#
loop_
_entity_poly.entity_id
_entity_poly.type
_entity_poly.pdbx_seq_one_letter_code
_entity_poly.pdbx_strand_id
1 'polypeptide(L)'
;MVTTASRDKNLTHCYVSILNIIQGEVDPSEVHKSLMRIRERKLAEFIPWGPASIQVALSKKSPYITTQHRVSGLMLANHTGISSLFDRMCEHYDKLIKREAFIENFRRLPMFKDNLDEFNDSREVVQQLMDEYRAATRKDYINFGNKQAGAQGE
;
A
#
# COMPACT_ATOMS: atom_id res chain seq x y z
N MET A 1 18.24 -6.78 -3.25
CA MET A 1 17.15 -6.14 -4.01
C MET A 1 15.99 -7.12 -4.04
N VAL A 2 14.97 -6.92 -3.19
CA VAL A 2 13.81 -7.82 -3.16
C VAL A 2 12.91 -7.43 -4.32
N THR A 3 12.97 -8.19 -5.41
CA THR A 3 12.07 -7.99 -6.55
C THR A 3 10.69 -8.50 -6.14
N THR A 4 9.74 -7.57 -5.96
CA THR A 4 8.36 -7.82 -5.50
C THR A 4 7.38 -8.11 -6.64
N ALA A 5 7.85 -8.32 -7.87
CA ALA A 5 6.95 -8.41 -9.01
C ALA A 5 6.42 -9.85 -9.23
N SER A 6 5.41 -10.25 -8.46
CA SER A 6 4.31 -11.02 -9.06
C SER A 6 3.63 -10.05 -10.04
N ARG A 7 3.93 -10.18 -11.33
CA ARG A 7 3.32 -9.35 -12.36
C ARG A 7 1.92 -9.89 -12.63
N ASP A 8 0.93 -9.32 -11.98
CA ASP A 8 -0.44 -9.32 -12.47
C ASP A 8 -0.41 -8.55 -13.81
N LYS A 9 -0.16 -9.26 -14.93
CA LYS A 9 0.22 -8.66 -16.24
C LYS A 9 -0.80 -7.66 -16.80
N ASN A 10 -2.01 -7.62 -16.23
CA ASN A 10 -3.12 -6.82 -16.71
C ASN A 10 -3.52 -5.67 -15.78
N LEU A 11 -2.90 -5.54 -14.59
CA LEU A 11 -3.27 -4.49 -13.63
C LEU A 11 -2.17 -3.43 -13.51
N THR A 12 -2.44 -2.24 -14.03
CA THR A 12 -1.60 -1.06 -13.81
C THR A 12 -1.90 -0.49 -12.43
N HIS A 13 -0.92 -0.56 -11.53
CA HIS A 13 -1.01 0.04 -10.19
C HIS A 13 -0.79 1.55 -10.23
N CYS A 14 -1.38 2.26 -9.27
CA CYS A 14 -1.31 3.71 -9.18
C CYS A 14 -1.03 4.19 -7.75
N TYR A 15 -0.59 5.44 -7.64
CA TYR A 15 -0.43 6.16 -6.38
C TYR A 15 -1.77 6.72 -5.90
N VAL A 16 -2.09 6.46 -4.64
CA VAL A 16 -3.21 7.09 -3.93
C VAL A 16 -2.74 8.43 -3.37
N SER A 17 -1.59 8.43 -2.70
CA SER A 17 -0.97 9.64 -2.15
C SER A 17 0.54 9.50 -2.01
N ILE A 18 1.22 10.64 -2.03
CA ILE A 18 2.67 10.73 -1.81
C ILE A 18 2.95 11.90 -0.87
N LEU A 19 3.78 11.66 0.14
CA LEU A 19 4.37 12.67 1.01
C LEU A 19 5.90 12.60 0.88
N ASN A 20 6.51 13.68 0.41
CA ASN A 20 7.97 13.79 0.36
C ASN A 20 8.46 14.68 1.50
N ILE A 21 9.33 14.14 2.35
CA ILE A 21 10.01 14.89 3.40
C ILE A 21 11.41 15.20 2.90
N ILE A 22 11.71 16.47 2.71
CA ILE A 22 13.02 16.94 2.25
C ILE A 22 13.72 17.62 3.43
N GLN A 23 14.91 17.12 3.75
CA GLN A 23 15.72 17.60 4.86
C GLN A 23 17.00 18.26 4.37
N GLY A 24 17.24 19.51 4.78
CA GLY A 24 18.48 20.24 4.46
C GLY A 24 18.25 21.67 4.03
N GLU A 25 19.31 22.29 3.53
CA GLU A 25 19.25 23.63 2.93
C GLU A 25 18.71 23.52 1.50
N VAL A 26 17.42 23.82 1.33
CA VAL A 26 16.74 23.76 0.04
C VAL A 26 15.86 25.00 -0.12
N ASP A 27 15.88 25.60 -1.31
CA ASP A 27 14.97 26.70 -1.67
C ASP A 27 13.55 26.13 -1.93
N PRO A 28 12.52 26.58 -1.19
CA PRO A 28 11.13 26.19 -1.44
C PRO A 28 10.67 26.41 -2.88
N SER A 29 11.21 27.41 -3.57
CA SER A 29 10.87 27.74 -4.96
C SER A 29 11.29 26.63 -5.94
N GLU A 30 12.46 26.03 -5.72
CA GLU A 30 12.97 24.92 -6.53
C GLU A 30 12.18 23.63 -6.30
N VAL A 31 11.74 23.41 -5.06
CA VAL A 31 10.86 22.29 -4.70
C VAL A 31 9.53 22.40 -5.43
N HIS A 32 8.92 23.59 -5.42
CA HIS A 32 7.67 23.83 -6.14
C HIS A 32 7.80 23.57 -7.65
N LYS A 33 8.87 24.07 -8.29
CA LYS A 33 9.17 23.80 -9.71
C LYS A 33 9.32 22.31 -10.00
N SER A 34 9.99 21.57 -9.11
CA SER A 34 10.20 20.13 -9.25
C SER A 34 8.88 19.35 -9.17
N LEU A 35 8.00 19.72 -8.24
CA LEU A 35 6.66 19.13 -8.14
C LEU A 35 5.80 19.39 -9.38
N MET A 36 5.83 20.62 -9.91
CA MET A 36 5.11 20.94 -11.14
C MET A 36 5.59 20.10 -12.31
N ARG A 37 6.92 19.92 -12.44
CA ARG A 37 7.49 19.04 -13.47
C ARG A 37 7.02 17.58 -13.35
N ILE A 38 6.96 17.03 -12.14
CA ILE A 38 6.48 15.65 -11.92
C ILE A 38 5.01 15.52 -12.35
N ARG A 39 4.20 16.53 -12.02
CA ARG A 39 2.79 16.58 -12.37
C ARG A 39 2.57 16.71 -13.89
N GLU A 40 3.23 17.66 -14.54
CA GLU A 40 3.10 17.92 -15.98
C GLU A 40 3.56 16.75 -16.84
N ARG A 41 4.67 16.12 -16.46
CA ARG A 41 5.24 14.98 -17.20
C ARG A 41 4.50 13.67 -16.93
N LYS A 42 3.52 13.65 -16.01
CA LYS A 42 2.78 12.44 -15.61
C LYS A 42 3.70 11.25 -15.33
N LEU A 43 4.83 11.50 -14.66
CA LEU A 43 5.84 10.46 -14.36
C LEU A 43 5.33 9.41 -13.37
N ALA A 44 4.23 9.70 -12.67
CA ALA A 44 3.56 8.82 -11.75
C ALA A 44 2.07 8.77 -12.10
N GLU A 45 1.53 7.55 -12.22
CA GLU A 45 0.09 7.33 -12.40
C GLU A 45 -0.59 7.43 -11.04
N PHE A 46 -1.56 8.35 -10.91
CA PHE A 46 -2.38 8.50 -9.71
C PHE A 46 -3.75 7.87 -9.89
N ILE A 47 -4.44 7.66 -8.78
CA ILE A 47 -5.84 7.21 -8.76
C ILE A 47 -6.71 8.03 -9.73
N PRO A 48 -7.56 7.36 -10.54
CA PRO A 48 -8.29 8.05 -11.61
C PRO A 48 -9.61 8.69 -11.15
N TRP A 49 -10.03 8.43 -9.91
CA TRP A 49 -11.29 8.89 -9.32
C TRP A 49 -11.11 10.10 -8.39
N GLY A 50 -9.89 10.62 -8.25
CA GLY A 50 -9.58 11.77 -7.41
C GLY A 50 -8.39 12.59 -7.92
N PRO A 51 -8.13 13.77 -7.35
CA PRO A 51 -6.96 14.56 -7.70
C PRO A 51 -5.67 13.92 -7.19
N ALA A 52 -4.57 14.10 -7.92
CA ALA A 52 -3.24 13.62 -7.53
C ALA A 52 -2.76 14.30 -6.23
N SER A 53 -2.64 13.52 -5.15
CA SER A 53 -2.19 14.00 -3.83
C SER A 53 -0.68 13.88 -3.68
N ILE A 54 0.03 14.99 -3.87
CA ILE A 54 1.48 15.09 -3.64
C ILE A 54 1.73 16.19 -2.61
N GLN A 55 2.18 15.80 -1.42
CA GLN A 55 2.53 16.70 -0.34
C GLN A 55 4.04 16.76 -0.18
N VAL A 56 4.55 17.93 0.23
CA VAL A 56 5.96 18.10 0.56
C VAL A 56 6.11 18.80 1.90
N ALA A 57 6.94 18.21 2.75
CA ALA A 57 7.37 18.80 4.01
C ALA A 57 8.86 19.13 3.95
N LEU A 58 9.20 20.39 4.20
CA LEU A 58 10.59 20.83 4.32
C LEU A 58 10.98 20.80 5.79
N SER A 59 12.13 20.22 6.10
CA SER A 59 12.64 20.12 7.46
C SER A 59 14.13 20.44 7.51
N LYS A 60 14.58 20.96 8.65
CA LYS A 60 16.00 21.21 8.89
C LYS A 60 16.63 19.93 9.43
N LYS A 61 17.90 19.71 9.10
CA LYS A 61 18.66 18.60 9.66
C LYS A 61 18.98 18.87 11.14
N SER A 62 19.12 17.81 11.92
CA SER A 62 19.57 17.91 13.30
C SER A 62 20.99 18.48 13.34
N PRO A 63 21.26 19.52 14.15
CA PRO A 63 22.59 20.11 14.28
C PRO A 63 23.58 19.19 15.00
N TYR A 64 23.09 18.15 15.69
CA TYR A 64 23.90 17.23 16.49
C TYR A 64 24.38 16.01 15.71
N ILE A 65 23.94 15.85 14.46
CA ILE A 65 24.26 14.69 13.63
C ILE A 65 25.11 15.16 12.45
N THR A 66 26.34 14.67 12.37
CA THR A 66 27.19 14.90 11.21
C THR A 66 26.64 14.09 10.03
N THR A 67 26.21 14.78 8.98
CA THR A 67 25.73 14.15 7.75
C THR A 67 26.61 14.60 6.59
N GLN A 68 27.03 13.65 5.75
CA GLN A 68 27.91 13.97 4.61
C GLN A 68 27.16 14.71 3.48
N HIS A 69 25.86 14.44 3.34
CA HIS A 69 25.05 15.05 2.29
C HIS A 69 24.43 16.37 2.77
N ARG A 70 24.35 17.37 1.89
CA ARG A 70 23.68 18.65 2.17
C ARG A 70 22.16 18.51 2.26
N VAL A 71 21.58 17.67 1.41
CA VAL A 71 20.13 17.42 1.31
C VAL A 71 19.85 15.92 1.41
N SER A 72 18.72 15.56 2.03
CA SER A 72 18.17 14.21 2.07
C SER A 72 16.69 14.25 1.70
N GLY A 73 16.18 13.18 1.08
CA GLY A 73 14.78 13.06 0.72
C GLY A 73 14.22 11.70 1.15
N LEU A 74 13.05 11.72 1.75
CA LEU A 74 12.27 10.53 2.10
C LEU A 74 10.90 10.62 1.43
N MET A 75 10.53 9.59 0.69
CA MET A 75 9.20 9.48 0.07
C MET A 75 8.37 8.45 0.83
N LEU A 76 7.25 8.90 1.38
CA LEU A 76 6.19 8.05 1.92
C LEU A 76 5.10 7.96 0.85
N ALA A 77 4.91 6.78 0.28
CA ALA A 77 3.96 6.58 -0.82
C ALA A 77 2.91 5.54 -0.44
N ASN A 78 1.63 5.93 -0.54
CA ASN A 78 0.53 4.99 -0.57
C ASN A 78 0.29 4.57 -2.03
N HIS A 79 0.63 3.33 -2.34
CA HIS A 79 0.62 2.81 -3.70
C HIS A 79 -0.09 1.45 -3.75
N THR A 80 -1.02 1.28 -4.70
CA THR A 80 -1.87 0.07 -4.81
C THR A 80 -1.06 -1.21 -5.07
N GLY A 81 0.19 -1.09 -5.53
CA GLY A 81 1.07 -2.22 -5.77
C GLY A 81 1.41 -3.05 -4.53
N ILE A 82 1.15 -2.55 -3.31
CA ILE A 82 1.30 -3.33 -2.09
C ILE A 82 0.44 -4.62 -2.10
N SER A 83 -0.67 -4.63 -2.85
CA SER A 83 -1.54 -5.81 -2.97
C SER A 83 -0.80 -7.05 -3.48
N SER A 84 0.18 -6.89 -4.38
CA SER A 84 1.03 -7.99 -4.86
C SER A 84 1.85 -8.68 -3.77
N LEU A 85 2.22 -7.94 -2.72
CA LEU A 85 2.91 -8.50 -1.56
C LEU A 85 1.95 -9.34 -0.72
N PHE A 86 0.73 -8.84 -0.50
CA PHE A 86 -0.33 -9.57 0.20
C PHE A 86 -0.71 -10.85 -0.54
N ASP A 87 -0.84 -10.77 -1.87
CA ASP A 87 -1.15 -11.91 -2.73
C ASP A 87 -0.15 -13.05 -2.53
N ARG A 88 1.15 -12.73 -2.56
CA ARG A 88 2.21 -13.70 -2.26
C ARG A 88 2.17 -14.24 -0.83
N MET A 89 1.83 -13.40 0.16
CA MET A 89 1.68 -13.86 1.54
C MET A 89 0.50 -14.83 1.67
N CYS A 90 -0.62 -14.53 1.03
CA CYS A 90 -1.79 -15.40 0.92
C CYS A 90 -1.44 -16.73 0.24
N GLU A 91 -0.73 -16.73 -0.88
CA GLU A 91 -0.28 -17.97 -1.55
C GLU A 91 0.57 -18.85 -0.62
N HIS A 92 1.46 -18.25 0.17
CA HIS A 92 2.30 -18.97 1.12
C HIS A 92 1.46 -19.54 2.27
N TYR A 93 0.55 -18.74 2.80
CA TYR A 93 -0.39 -19.14 3.84
C TYR A 93 -1.29 -20.30 3.38
N ASP A 94 -1.91 -20.18 2.20
CA ASP A 94 -2.81 -21.16 1.62
C ASP A 94 -2.13 -22.53 1.44
N LYS A 95 -0.83 -22.55 1.09
CA LYS A 95 -0.02 -23.78 1.00
C LYS A 95 0.19 -24.47 2.34
N LEU A 96 0.34 -23.70 3.42
CA LEU A 96 0.56 -24.24 4.77
C LEU A 96 -0.75 -24.73 5.38
N ILE A 97 -1.80 -23.91 5.34
CA ILE A 97 -3.09 -24.22 5.95
C ILE A 97 -3.76 -25.43 5.26
N LYS A 98 -3.64 -25.56 3.94
CA LYS A 98 -4.15 -26.71 3.17
C LYS A 98 -3.53 -28.05 3.58
N ARG A 99 -2.32 -28.02 4.17
CA ARG A 99 -1.61 -29.20 4.66
C ARG A 99 -1.70 -29.34 6.18
N GLU A 100 -2.47 -28.47 6.84
CA GLU A 100 -2.52 -28.32 8.29
C GLU A 100 -1.11 -28.22 8.93
N ALA A 101 -0.15 -27.64 8.21
CA ALA A 101 1.24 -27.59 8.63
C ALA A 101 1.42 -26.58 9.78
N PHE A 102 2.11 -27.00 10.85
CA PHE A 102 2.42 -26.18 12.03
C PHE A 102 1.20 -25.68 12.84
N ILE A 103 0.01 -26.26 12.64
CA ILE A 103 -1.24 -25.84 13.29
C ILE A 103 -1.37 -26.36 14.74
N GLU A 104 -0.70 -27.46 15.08
CA GLU A 104 -0.85 -28.13 16.38
C GLU A 104 -0.56 -27.22 17.59
N ASN A 105 0.43 -26.32 17.46
CA ASN A 105 0.73 -25.37 18.53
C ASN A 105 -0.38 -24.32 18.71
N PHE A 106 -1.10 -23.99 17.64
CA PHE A 106 -2.19 -23.02 17.68
C PHE A 106 -3.44 -23.63 18.31
N ARG A 107 -3.77 -24.90 18.03
CA ARG A 107 -4.91 -25.62 18.64
C ARG A 107 -4.89 -25.64 20.18
N ARG A 108 -3.71 -25.47 20.79
CA ARG A 108 -3.56 -25.39 22.25
C ARG A 108 -3.94 -24.02 22.84
N LEU A 109 -4.08 -23.00 22.01
CA LEU A 109 -4.46 -21.65 22.43
C LEU A 109 -5.98 -21.56 22.59
N PRO A 110 -6.49 -20.77 23.55
CA PRO A 110 -7.94 -20.65 23.78
C PRO A 110 -8.75 -20.23 22.54
N MET A 111 -8.18 -19.37 21.70
CA MET A 111 -8.80 -18.87 20.46
C MET A 111 -9.07 -19.96 19.42
N PHE A 112 -8.29 -21.05 19.42
CA PHE A 112 -8.34 -22.12 18.42
C PHE A 112 -8.72 -23.47 19.02
N LYS A 113 -9.26 -23.46 20.25
CA LYS A 113 -9.57 -24.68 21.00
C LYS A 113 -10.71 -25.46 20.36
N ASP A 114 -11.72 -24.76 19.86
CA ASP A 114 -12.96 -25.35 19.35
C ASP A 114 -12.97 -25.47 17.82
N ASN A 115 -12.38 -24.51 17.10
CA ASN A 115 -12.26 -24.51 15.63
C ASN A 115 -11.02 -23.70 15.17
N LEU A 116 -10.82 -23.65 13.85
CA LEU A 116 -9.79 -22.83 13.20
C LEU A 116 -10.41 -21.71 12.38
N ASP A 117 -11.63 -21.29 12.71
CA ASP A 117 -12.40 -20.38 11.86
C ASP A 117 -11.75 -18.99 11.77
N GLU A 118 -11.11 -18.54 12.86
CA GLU A 118 -10.33 -17.29 12.91
C GLU A 118 -9.24 -17.20 11.83
N PHE A 119 -8.64 -18.33 11.45
CA PHE A 119 -7.66 -18.39 10.36
C PHE A 119 -8.31 -18.14 8.99
N ASN A 120 -9.53 -18.62 8.79
CA ASN A 120 -10.30 -18.39 7.56
C ASN A 120 -10.79 -16.95 7.50
N ASP A 121 -11.31 -16.42 8.61
CA ASP A 121 -11.81 -15.04 8.71
C ASP A 121 -10.67 -14.05 8.44
N SER A 122 -9.52 -14.24 9.08
CA SER A 122 -8.32 -13.41 8.84
C SER A 122 -7.89 -13.46 7.37
N ARG A 123 -7.93 -14.63 6.73
CA ARG A 123 -7.57 -14.80 5.32
C ARG A 123 -8.55 -14.09 4.39
N GLU A 124 -9.83 -14.10 4.72
CA GLU A 124 -10.88 -13.39 3.99
C GLU A 124 -10.72 -11.88 4.10
N VAL A 125 -10.43 -11.35 5.29
CA VAL A 125 -10.16 -9.91 5.48
C VAL A 125 -9.00 -9.44 4.60
N VAL A 126 -7.91 -10.22 4.52
CA VAL A 126 -6.79 -9.89 3.64
C VAL A 126 -7.20 -9.97 2.17
N GLN A 127 -8.05 -10.92 1.78
CA GLN A 127 -8.59 -11.02 0.42
C GLN A 127 -9.38 -9.77 0.05
N GLN A 128 -10.31 -9.35 0.91
CA GLN A 128 -11.14 -8.16 0.72
C GLN A 128 -10.26 -6.90 0.58
N LEU A 129 -9.21 -6.78 1.40
CA LEU A 129 -8.25 -5.67 1.31
C LEU A 129 -7.53 -5.64 -0.05
N MET A 130 -7.09 -6.80 -0.56
CA MET A 130 -6.47 -6.86 -1.89
C MET A 130 -7.44 -6.47 -3.00
N ASP A 131 -8.69 -6.92 -2.90
CA ASP A 131 -9.72 -6.63 -3.88
C ASP A 131 -10.12 -5.15 -3.87
N GLU A 132 -10.11 -4.51 -2.70
CA GLU A 132 -10.25 -3.06 -2.56
C GLU A 132 -9.07 -2.31 -3.21
N TYR A 133 -7.82 -2.73 -2.99
CA TYR A 133 -6.67 -2.14 -3.68
C TYR A 133 -6.74 -2.28 -5.21
N ARG A 134 -7.25 -3.42 -5.71
CA ARG A 134 -7.53 -3.63 -7.14
C ARG A 134 -8.69 -2.77 -7.62
N ALA A 135 -9.71 -2.54 -6.79
CA ALA A 135 -10.80 -1.63 -7.11
C ALA A 135 -10.33 -0.19 -7.20
N ALA A 136 -9.42 0.23 -6.32
CA ALA A 136 -8.89 1.59 -6.26
C ALA A 136 -8.12 2.02 -7.53
N THR A 137 -7.67 1.09 -8.38
CA THR A 137 -7.06 1.43 -9.67
C THR A 137 -8.08 1.80 -10.74
N ARG A 138 -9.37 1.52 -10.52
CA ARG A 138 -10.45 1.72 -11.50
C ARG A 138 -11.19 3.04 -11.29
N LYS A 139 -11.73 3.61 -12.37
CA LYS A 139 -12.51 4.87 -12.34
C LYS A 139 -13.81 4.77 -11.54
N ASP A 140 -14.40 3.57 -11.49
CA ASP A 140 -15.68 3.30 -10.81
C ASP A 140 -15.52 2.99 -9.32
N TYR A 141 -14.32 3.16 -8.75
CA TYR A 141 -14.03 2.91 -7.34
C TYR A 141 -14.99 3.62 -6.37
N ILE A 142 -15.41 4.86 -6.68
CA ILE A 142 -16.36 5.60 -5.82
C ILE A 142 -17.69 4.83 -5.64
N ASN A 143 -18.09 4.08 -6.67
CA ASN A 143 -19.31 3.26 -6.63
C ASN A 143 -19.07 1.87 -6.05
N PHE A 144 -17.81 1.45 -5.87
CA PHE A 144 -17.46 0.15 -5.30
C PHE A 144 -17.89 0.03 -3.83
N GLY A 145 -17.62 1.06 -3.02
CA GLY A 145 -18.05 1.09 -1.62
C GLY A 145 -19.57 1.04 -1.44
N ASN A 146 -20.32 1.71 -2.33
CA ASN A 146 -21.79 1.68 -2.30
C ASN A 146 -22.37 0.29 -2.64
N LYS A 147 -21.69 -0.49 -3.49
CA LYS A 147 -22.11 -1.86 -3.82
C LYS A 147 -21.87 -2.83 -2.68
N GLN A 148 -20.79 -2.66 -1.90
CA GLN A 148 -20.53 -3.49 -0.72
C GLN A 148 -21.52 -3.19 0.42
N ALA A 149 -21.84 -1.91 0.67
CA ALA A 149 -22.83 -1.53 1.69
C ALA A 149 -24.25 -2.01 1.35
N GLY A 150 -24.63 -2.03 0.06
CA GLY A 150 -25.91 -2.56 -0.39
C GLY A 150 -26.03 -4.09 -0.30
N ALA A 151 -24.92 -4.82 -0.44
CA ALA A 151 -24.91 -6.29 -0.38
C ALA A 151 -24.87 -6.86 1.04
N GLN A 152 -24.50 -6.07 2.04
CA GLN A 152 -24.54 -6.46 3.47
C GLN A 152 -25.86 -6.08 4.16
N GLY A 153 -26.77 -5.39 3.45
CA GLY A 153 -28.06 -4.91 3.95
C GLY A 153 -29.29 -5.72 3.49
N GLU A 154 -29.09 -6.83 2.79
CA GLU A 154 -30.13 -7.81 2.41
C GLU A 154 -29.93 -9.16 3.11
#